data_AF-A0A534CWS6-F1
#
_entry.id   AF-A0A534CWS6-F1
#
_cell.length_a   1.000
_cell.length_b   1.000
_cell.length_c   1.000
_cell.angle_alpha   90.00
_cell.angle_beta   90.00
_cell.angle_gamma   90.00
#
_symmetry.space_group_name_H-M   'P 1'
#
loop_
_entity.id
_entity.type
_entity.pdbx_description
1 polymer ?
#
loop_
_entity_poly.entity_id
_entity_poly.type
_entity_poly.pdbx_seq_one_letter_code
_entity_poly.pdbx_strand_id
1 'polypeptide(L)' 'NGSFLARALWLALDPFVCASDSDAHDGAKPGDLVPAHGVGEVVESRHEVFGVGSLVVLDFGLQHLCVSDGQRARLLHPGQ' A
#
# COMPACT_ATOMS: atom_id res chain seq x y z
N ASN A 1 -12.18 7.95 13.03
CA ASN A 1 -11.50 7.18 11.97
C ASN A 1 -10.96 8.16 10.92
N GLY A 2 -9.74 8.65 11.11
CA GLY A 2 -9.09 9.53 10.16
C GLY A 2 -8.35 8.74 9.07
N SER A 3 -7.48 9.43 8.34
CA SER A 3 -6.63 8.82 7.31
C SER A 3 -5.18 9.25 7.51
N PHE A 4 -4.27 8.51 6.91
CA PHE A 4 -2.86 8.86 6.86
C PHE A 4 -2.31 8.71 5.44
N LEU A 5 -1.26 9.47 5.14
CA LEU A 5 -0.47 9.37 3.92
C LEU A 5 0.79 8.58 4.26
N ALA A 6 1.07 7.53 3.51
CA ALA A 6 2.30 6.76 3.63
C ALA A 6 3.11 6.80 2.33
N ARG A 7 4.43 6.87 2.48
CA ARG A 7 5.41 6.72 1.40
C ARG A 7 5.87 5.27 1.35
N ALA A 8 5.70 4.63 0.21
CA ALA A 8 6.20 3.28 -0.03
C ALA A 8 7.73 3.26 0.04
N LEU A 9 8.28 2.32 0.80
CA LEU A 9 9.72 2.05 0.88
C LEU A 9 10.05 0.78 0.08
N TRP A 10 9.20 -0.24 0.19
CA TRP A 10 9.31 -1.49 -0.55
C TRP A 10 7.92 -1.94 -1.00
N LEU A 11 7.82 -2.35 -2.27
CA LEU A 11 6.60 -2.90 -2.86
C LEU A 11 6.88 -4.32 -3.34
N ALA A 12 5.98 -5.24 -3.02
CA ALA A 12 5.97 -6.57 -3.57
C ALA A 12 5.53 -6.51 -5.03
N LEU A 13 6.35 -7.07 -5.92
CA LEU A 13 6.04 -7.21 -7.34
C LEU A 13 5.46 -8.61 -7.58
N ASP A 14 4.22 -8.66 -8.05
CA ASP A 14 3.61 -9.88 -8.56
C ASP A 14 3.56 -9.81 -10.10
N PRO A 15 4.29 -10.70 -10.81
CA PRO A 15 4.36 -10.67 -12.26
C PRO A 15 3.02 -11.00 -12.95
N PHE A 16 2.08 -11.64 -12.25
CA PHE A 16 0.79 -12.05 -12.82
C PHE A 16 -0.24 -10.92 -12.83
N VAL A 17 -0.05 -9.87 -12.02
CA VAL A 17 -1.00 -8.75 -11.89
C VAL A 17 -0.94 -7.78 -13.09
N CYS A 18 0.19 -7.74 -13.79
CA CYS A 18 0.37 -6.98 -15.03
C CYS A 18 0.18 -7.81 -16.31
N ALA A 19 -0.21 -9.09 -16.19
CA ALA A 19 -0.39 -9.94 -17.36
C ALA A 19 -1.59 -9.47 -18.18
N SER A 20 -1.38 -9.19 -19.46
CA SER A 20 -2.39 -8.72 -20.42
C SER A 20 -3.33 -9.83 -20.90
N ASP A 21 -3.14 -11.07 -20.45
CA ASP A 21 -3.94 -12.20 -20.91
C ASP A 21 -5.35 -12.11 -20.33
N SER A 22 -6.31 -12.01 -21.25
CA SER A 22 -7.73 -11.74 -21.06
C SER A 22 -8.49 -12.71 -20.14
N ASP A 23 -7.83 -13.75 -19.61
CA ASP A 23 -8.42 -14.78 -18.75
C ASP A 23 -8.15 -14.58 -17.25
N ALA A 24 -7.26 -13.67 -16.85
CA ALA A 24 -7.11 -13.30 -15.45
C ALA A 24 -8.26 -12.36 -15.06
N HIS A 25 -9.35 -12.94 -14.55
CA HIS A 25 -10.60 -12.24 -14.18
C HIS A 25 -10.39 -10.97 -13.31
N ASP A 26 -9.30 -10.91 -12.55
CA ASP A 26 -8.99 -9.87 -11.55
C ASP A 26 -7.71 -9.06 -11.85
N GLY A 27 -7.20 -9.08 -13.09
CA GLY A 27 -6.03 -8.29 -13.48
C GLY A 27 -6.28 -6.77 -13.54
N ALA A 28 -5.26 -5.96 -13.28
CA ALA A 28 -5.35 -4.51 -13.45
C ALA A 28 -5.54 -4.13 -14.92
N LYS A 29 -6.48 -3.23 -15.23
CA LYS A 29 -6.75 -2.78 -16.60
C LYS A 29 -5.94 -1.53 -16.94
N PRO A 30 -5.81 -1.18 -18.23
CA PRO A 30 -5.18 0.09 -18.60
C PRO A 30 -5.84 1.29 -17.89
N GLY A 31 -5.04 2.06 -17.16
CA GLY A 31 -5.51 3.20 -16.35
C GLY A 31 -5.74 2.88 -14.88
N ASP A 32 -5.81 1.61 -14.50
CA ASP A 32 -5.91 1.21 -13.10
C ASP A 32 -4.56 1.33 -12.39
N LEU A 33 -4.61 1.62 -11.10
CA LEU A 33 -3.45 1.47 -10.24
C LEU A 33 -3.19 -0.03 -10.03
N VAL A 34 -2.02 -0.49 -10.48
CA VAL A 34 -1.62 -1.90 -10.31
C VAL A 34 -1.56 -2.25 -8.82
N PRO A 35 -2.25 -3.30 -8.35
CA PRO A 35 -2.17 -3.75 -6.97
C PRO A 35 -0.73 -4.09 -6.55
N ALA A 36 -0.32 -3.62 -5.38
CA ALA A 36 0.95 -3.98 -4.77
C ALA A 36 0.82 -3.88 -3.24
N HIS A 37 1.21 -4.96 -2.54
CA HIS A 37 1.37 -4.94 -1.09
C HIS A 37 2.76 -4.42 -0.75
N GLY A 38 2.94 -3.76 0.39
CA GLY A 38 4.25 -3.21 0.69
C GLY A 38 4.42 -2.70 2.10
N VAL A 39 5.64 -2.25 2.35
CA VAL A 39 6.06 -1.58 3.57
C VAL A 39 6.34 -0.12 3.24
N GLY A 40 5.87 0.78 4.10
CA GLY A 40 6.16 2.19 3.97
C GLY A 40 6.18 2.92 5.30
N GLU A 41 6.42 4.22 5.20
CA GLU A 41 6.50 5.14 6.33
C GLU A 41 5.34 6.13 6.28
N VAL A 42 4.66 6.33 7.41
CA VAL A 42 3.63 7.37 7.52
C VAL A 42 4.30 8.74 7.48
N VAL A 43 3.96 9.55 6.47
CA VAL A 43 4.54 10.89 6.27
C VAL A 43 3.59 12.03 6.69
N GLU A 44 2.28 11.79 6.68
CA GLU A 44 1.26 12.68 7.26
C GLU A 44 0.16 11.84 7.91
N SER A 45 -0.46 12.32 8.99
CA SER A 45 -1.56 11.58 9.61
C SER A 45 -2.59 12.46 10.29
N ARG A 46 -3.85 12.09 10.09
CA ARG A 46 -5.02 12.49 10.89
C ARG A 46 -5.66 11.27 11.56
N HIS A 47 -4.96 10.13 11.59
CA HIS A 47 -5.42 8.88 12.14
C HIS A 47 -4.88 8.70 13.57
N GLU A 48 -5.73 8.26 14.51
CA GLU A 48 -5.40 8.19 15.95
C GLU A 48 -4.30 7.17 16.28
N VAL A 49 -4.28 6.03 15.57
CA VAL A 49 -3.32 4.93 15.78
C VAL A 49 -2.02 5.08 14.98
N PHE A 50 -2.08 5.54 13.74
CA PHE A 50 -0.93 5.57 12.83
C PHE A 50 -0.29 6.95 12.85
N GLY A 51 0.77 7.13 13.66
CA GLY A 51 1.51 8.39 13.75
C GLY A 51 2.56 8.56 12.66
N VAL A 52 2.95 9.80 12.36
CA VAL A 52 4.07 10.12 11.45
C VAL A 52 5.36 9.44 11.91
N GLY A 53 6.14 8.91 10.97
CA GLY A 53 7.36 8.14 11.21
C GLY A 53 7.13 6.66 11.53
N SER A 54 5.87 6.22 11.70
CA SER A 54 5.56 4.81 11.88
C SER A 54 5.84 4.03 10.61
N LEU A 55 6.45 2.85 10.73
CA LEU A 55 6.49 1.87 9.65
C LEU A 55 5.19 1.09 9.61
N VAL A 56 4.67 0.89 8.41
CA VAL A 56 3.38 0.25 8.18
C VAL A 56 3.46 -0.75 7.03
N VAL A 57 2.68 -1.82 7.14
CA VAL A 57 2.42 -2.78 6.07
C VAL A 57 0.98 -2.62 5.61
N LEU A 58 0.75 -2.41 4.31
CA LEU A 58 -0.59 -2.27 3.72
C LEU A 58 -0.60 -2.52 2.20
N ASP A 59 -1.80 -2.51 1.63
CA ASP A 59 -2.04 -2.47 0.19
C ASP A 59 -1.73 -1.06 -0.34
N PHE A 60 -0.52 -0.84 -0.88
CA PHE A 60 -0.11 0.47 -1.40
C PHE A 60 -0.64 0.75 -2.82
N GLY A 61 -0.72 -0.30 -3.64
CA GLY A 61 -0.67 -0.16 -5.09
C GLY A 61 0.72 0.25 -5.57
N LEU A 62 0.99 0.09 -6.86
CA LEU A 62 2.30 0.33 -7.46
C LEU A 62 2.56 1.84 -7.65
N GLN A 63 2.80 2.54 -6.53
CA GLN A 63 2.98 3.98 -6.46
C GLN A 63 3.84 4.38 -5.26
N HIS A 64 4.37 5.61 -5.27
CA HIS A 64 5.22 6.10 -4.19
C HIS A 64 4.44 6.55 -2.94
N LEU A 65 3.21 7.04 -3.10
CA LEU A 65 2.41 7.61 -2.01
C LEU A 65 1.02 6.96 -2.01
N CYS A 66 0.55 6.55 -0.85
CA CYS A 66 -0.77 5.94 -0.67
C CYS A 66 -1.49 6.58 0.51
N VAL A 67 -2.76 6.95 0.33
CA VAL A 67 -3.65 7.37 1.42
C VAL A 67 -4.39 6.14 1.92
N SER A 68 -4.38 5.91 3.23
CA SER A 68 -5.09 4.81 3.88
C SER A 68 -5.95 5.34 5.03
N ASP A 69 -7.12 4.73 5.21
CA ASP A 69 -8.00 4.92 6.36
C ASP A 69 -7.61 4.02 7.55
N GLY A 70 -6.50 3.27 7.43
CA GLY A 70 -6.03 2.32 8.43
C GLY A 70 -6.68 0.95 8.36
N GLN A 71 -7.69 0.75 7.51
CA GLN A 71 -8.25 -0.59 7.31
C GLN A 71 -7.22 -1.48 6.61
N ARG A 72 -6.98 -2.65 7.21
CA ARG A 72 -5.97 -3.63 6.75
C ARG A 72 -4.51 -3.15 6.82
N ALA A 73 -4.25 -1.95 7.33
CA ALA A 73 -2.90 -1.52 7.65
C ALA A 73 -2.46 -2.10 9.00
N ARG A 74 -1.17 -2.41 9.14
CA ARG A 74 -0.57 -2.85 10.41
C ARG A 74 0.72 -2.10 10.65
N LEU A 75 1.00 -1.77 11.91
CA LEU A 75 2.32 -1.26 12.30
C LEU A 75 3.36 -2.37 12.10
N LEU A 76 4.52 -2.01 11.56
CA LEU A 76 5.68 -2.87 11.47
C LEU A 76 6.67 -2.47 12.56
N HIS A 77 6.94 -3.39 13.49
CA HIS A 77 7.92 -3.15 14.54
C HIS A 77 9.34 -3.46 14.02
N PRO A 78 10.35 -2.63 14.35
CA PRO A 78 11.73 -2.92 14.02
C PRO A 78 12.18 -4.19 14.77
N GLY A 79 12.30 -5.31 14.04
CA GLY A 79 12.66 -6.62 14.58
C GLY A 79 11.77 -7.79 14.15
N GLN A 80 10.70 -7.53 13.38
CA GLN A 80 9.96 -8.56 12.66
C GLN A 80 10.58 -8.91 11.31
#